data_AF-A0AAV8XXL9-F1
#
_entry.id   AF-A0AAV8XXL9-F1
#
_cell.length_a   1.000
_cell.length_b   1.000
_cell.length_c   1.000
_cell.angle_alpha   90.00
_cell.angle_beta   90.00
_cell.angle_gamma   90.00
#
_symmetry.space_group_name_H-M   'P 1'
#
loop_
_entity.id
_entity.type
_entity.pdbx_description
1 polymer ?
#
loop_
_entity_poly.entity_id
_entity_poly.type
_entity_poly.pdbx_seq_one_letter_code
_entity_poly.pdbx_strand_id
1 'polypeptide(L)'
;MKALEVFPEFAAAHSNLASVLQQQGKLNEALMHYKEAIRIQPTFADAYSNMVVKAAKPAEISLKVAELPTTTPIENMIASGQVQTSLNGVMVQNGLATTQTNNKAATGEEVPQNIVITTRQQYGLPDDAVVYCNFNQLYKIDPITLHMWVTILKAVPNAVLWLLRFPAVGEPNLLNTAQQLGLPPGKIIFSNAAAKEEHVRRGQLADVCLDTPLCNGHTTSMDVLWTGTPVVTLPGETLASRVAASQLNTLGCPDLIA
;
A
#
# COMPACT_ATOMS: atom_id res chain seq x y z
N MET A 1 -32.70 7.47 -8.02
CA MET A 1 -32.24 6.84 -6.76
C MET A 1 -33.07 7.45 -5.64
N LYS A 2 -33.97 6.70 -5.00
CA LYS A 2 -34.94 7.24 -4.01
C LYS A 2 -34.30 7.88 -2.77
N ALA A 3 -33.03 7.58 -2.45
CA ALA A 3 -32.37 8.08 -1.25
C ALA A 3 -32.18 9.60 -1.25
N LEU A 4 -31.77 10.20 -2.38
CA LEU A 4 -31.58 11.65 -2.50
C LEU A 4 -32.89 12.42 -2.64
N GLU A 5 -33.97 11.75 -3.07
CA GLU A 5 -35.32 12.34 -3.10
C GLU A 5 -35.89 12.54 -1.69
N VAL A 6 -35.48 11.70 -0.73
CA VAL A 6 -35.95 11.75 0.66
C VAL A 6 -34.95 12.47 1.57
N PHE A 7 -33.64 12.31 1.32
CA PHE A 7 -32.56 12.94 2.10
C PHE A 7 -31.53 13.60 1.16
N PRO A 8 -31.79 14.83 0.68
CA PRO A 8 -30.89 15.54 -0.24
C PRO A 8 -29.51 15.87 0.37
N GLU A 9 -29.41 15.95 1.70
CA GLU A 9 -28.14 16.27 2.38
C GLU A 9 -27.41 15.03 2.90
N PHE A 10 -27.57 13.88 2.24
CA PHE A 10 -26.87 12.65 2.64
C PHE A 10 -25.57 12.46 1.85
N ALA A 11 -24.45 12.91 2.42
CA ALA A 11 -23.13 12.91 1.77
C ALA A 11 -22.71 11.53 1.22
N ALA A 12 -22.96 10.45 1.96
CA ALA A 12 -22.63 9.09 1.50
C ALA A 12 -23.46 8.66 0.28
N ALA A 13 -24.74 9.06 0.19
CA ALA A 13 -25.55 8.78 -1.00
C ALA A 13 -25.09 9.58 -2.23
N HIS A 14 -24.66 10.83 -2.03
CA HIS A 14 -24.03 11.61 -3.09
C HIS A 14 -22.73 10.96 -3.59
N SER A 15 -21.85 10.52 -2.68
CA SER A 15 -20.61 9.81 -3.07
C SER A 15 -20.88 8.48 -3.78
N ASN A 16 -21.83 7.68 -3.29
CA ASN A 16 -22.21 6.42 -3.92
C ASN A 16 -22.84 6.62 -5.31
N LEU A 17 -23.69 7.63 -5.47
CA LEU A 17 -24.26 7.97 -6.79
C LEU A 17 -23.17 8.46 -7.75
N ALA A 18 -22.24 9.28 -7.26
CA ALA A 18 -21.09 9.71 -8.04
C ALA A 18 -20.27 8.50 -8.55
N SER A 19 -20.03 7.51 -7.70
CA SER A 19 -19.34 6.27 -8.08
C SER A 19 -20.11 5.45 -9.13
N VAL A 20 -21.44 5.41 -9.05
CA VAL A 20 -22.28 4.74 -10.08
C VAL A 20 -22.24 5.49 -11.41
N LEU A 21 -22.36 6.83 -11.38
CA LEU A 21 -22.26 7.67 -12.58
C LEU A 21 -20.86 7.58 -13.21
N GLN A 22 -19.83 7.44 -12.39
CA GLN A 22 -18.46 7.19 -12.83
C GLN A 22 -18.36 5.85 -13.58
N GLN A 23 -18.93 4.77 -13.06
CA GLN A 23 -19.00 3.47 -13.76
C GLN A 23 -19.75 3.55 -15.10
N GLN A 24 -20.71 4.47 -15.20
CA GLN A 24 -21.45 4.75 -16.45
C GLN A 24 -20.73 5.71 -17.41
N GLY A 25 -19.52 6.19 -17.08
CA GLY A 25 -18.78 7.15 -17.89
C GLY A 25 -19.35 8.59 -17.85
N LYS A 26 -20.30 8.88 -16.98
CA LYS A 26 -20.95 10.20 -16.81
C LYS A 26 -20.17 11.08 -15.84
N LEU A 27 -18.96 11.44 -16.26
CA LEU A 27 -17.94 11.99 -15.38
C LEU A 27 -18.26 13.38 -14.84
N ASN A 28 -18.87 14.22 -15.67
CA ASN A 28 -19.27 15.57 -15.25
C ASN A 28 -20.36 15.50 -14.18
N GLU A 29 -21.31 14.57 -14.31
CA GLU A 29 -22.36 14.35 -13.32
C GLU A 29 -21.80 13.77 -12.02
N ALA A 30 -20.89 12.79 -12.11
CA ALA A 30 -20.20 12.24 -10.95
C ALA A 30 -19.44 13.32 -10.16
N LEU A 31 -18.72 14.20 -10.86
CA LEU A 31 -17.98 15.29 -10.23
C LEU A 31 -18.89 16.26 -9.47
N MET A 32 -20.07 16.56 -10.01
CA MET A 32 -21.06 17.39 -9.30
C MET A 32 -21.49 16.73 -7.99
N HIS A 33 -21.77 15.43 -8.01
CA HIS A 33 -22.17 14.70 -6.81
C HIS A 33 -21.03 14.55 -5.78
N TYR A 34 -19.77 14.37 -6.20
CA TYR A 34 -18.63 14.40 -5.27
C TYR A 34 -18.45 15.77 -4.61
N LYS A 35 -18.55 16.87 -5.39
CA LYS A 35 -18.50 18.23 -4.84
C LYS A 35 -19.62 18.48 -3.84
N GLU A 36 -20.80 17.95 -4.11
CA GLU A 36 -21.94 18.08 -3.20
C GLU A 36 -21.75 17.26 -1.92
N ALA A 37 -21.21 16.04 -2.00
CA ALA A 37 -20.84 15.25 -0.83
C ALA A 37 -19.80 15.98 0.05
N ILE A 38 -18.82 16.63 -0.58
CA ILE A 38 -17.81 17.45 0.09
C ILE A 38 -18.43 18.71 0.71
N ARG A 39 -19.36 19.37 0.01
CA ARG A 39 -20.09 20.54 0.53
C ARG A 39 -20.89 20.19 1.79
N ILE A 40 -21.58 19.06 1.77
CA ILE A 40 -22.40 18.57 2.89
C ILE A 40 -21.52 18.14 4.07
N GLN A 41 -20.47 17.37 3.81
CA GLN A 41 -19.56 16.87 4.82
C GLN A 41 -18.10 17.14 4.40
N PRO A 42 -17.54 18.30 4.78
CA PRO A 42 -16.18 18.70 4.39
C PRO A 42 -15.05 17.79 4.89
N THR A 43 -15.33 16.93 5.87
CA THR A 43 -14.40 15.92 6.42
C THR A 43 -14.61 14.53 5.82
N PHE A 44 -15.45 14.39 4.79
CA PHE A 44 -15.76 13.09 4.20
C PHE A 44 -14.65 12.62 3.26
N ALA A 45 -13.64 11.95 3.85
CA ALA A 45 -12.43 11.50 3.19
C ALA A 45 -12.68 10.67 1.92
N ASP A 46 -13.74 9.86 1.89
CA ASP A 46 -14.12 9.04 0.74
C ASP A 46 -14.43 9.88 -0.50
N ALA A 47 -15.13 11.02 -0.35
CA ALA A 47 -15.49 11.88 -1.47
C ALA A 47 -14.26 12.60 -2.06
N TYR A 48 -13.31 13.02 -1.23
CA TYR A 48 -12.04 13.58 -1.71
C TYR A 48 -11.19 12.52 -2.41
N SER A 49 -11.06 11.33 -1.81
CA SER A 49 -10.28 10.22 -2.38
C SER A 49 -10.80 9.84 -3.76
N ASN A 50 -12.12 9.79 -3.93
CA ASN A 50 -12.75 9.43 -5.21
C ASN A 50 -12.73 10.58 -6.24
N MET A 51 -12.70 11.86 -5.80
CA MET A 51 -12.65 13.02 -6.69
C MET A 51 -11.25 13.28 -7.29
N VAL A 52 -10.19 13.16 -6.48
CA VAL A 52 -8.79 13.48 -6.85
C VAL A 52 -8.31 12.63 -8.04
N VAL A 53 -8.85 11.42 -8.16
CA VAL A 53 -8.41 10.39 -9.11
C VAL A 53 -8.62 10.78 -10.59
N LYS A 54 -9.45 11.78 -10.92
CA LYS A 54 -9.68 12.18 -12.33
C LYS A 54 -9.21 13.59 -12.73
N ALA A 55 -8.54 14.33 -11.85
CA ALA A 55 -7.82 15.53 -12.27
C ALA A 55 -6.43 15.22 -12.86
N ALA A 56 -5.96 13.97 -12.75
CA ALA A 56 -4.65 13.57 -13.21
C ALA A 56 -4.62 13.38 -14.73
N LYS A 57 -4.01 14.36 -15.43
CA LYS A 57 -3.26 14.07 -16.66
C LYS A 57 -2.24 12.95 -16.36
N PRO A 58 -1.78 12.16 -17.35
CA PRO A 58 -0.66 11.24 -17.14
C PRO A 58 0.47 12.00 -16.43
N ALA A 59 0.81 11.56 -15.23
CA ALA A 59 1.78 12.22 -14.39
C ALA A 59 3.16 12.03 -15.04
N GLU A 60 3.77 13.12 -15.49
CA GLU A 60 5.18 13.14 -15.85
C GLU A 60 5.96 12.89 -14.56
N ILE A 61 6.50 11.68 -14.37
CA ILE A 61 7.25 11.32 -13.17
C ILE A 61 8.63 11.98 -13.27
N SER A 62 8.74 13.18 -12.71
CA SER A 62 10.03 13.82 -12.47
C SER A 62 10.64 13.22 -11.20
N LEU A 63 11.51 12.22 -11.36
CA LEU A 63 12.29 11.68 -10.24
C LEU A 63 13.41 12.67 -9.92
N LYS A 64 13.32 13.35 -8.77
CA LYS A 64 14.45 14.12 -8.25
C LYS A 64 15.48 13.16 -7.67
N VAL A 65 16.52 12.89 -8.43
CA VAL A 65 17.68 12.13 -7.96
C VAL A 65 18.65 13.11 -7.30
N ALA A 66 18.90 12.92 -6.00
CA ALA A 66 20.01 13.59 -5.35
C ALA A 66 21.29 12.82 -5.68
N GLU A 67 22.21 13.45 -6.42
CA GLU A 67 23.54 12.90 -6.61
C GLU A 67 24.34 13.10 -5.32
N LEU A 68 24.66 12.00 -4.66
CA LEU A 68 25.47 12.00 -3.45
C LEU A 68 26.90 11.60 -3.81
N PRO A 69 27.92 12.34 -3.35
CA PRO A 69 29.31 11.95 -3.55
C PRO A 69 29.61 10.57 -2.94
N THR A 70 28.88 10.20 -1.89
CA THR A 70 28.95 8.91 -1.22
C THR A 70 27.66 8.64 -0.43
N THR A 71 27.28 7.37 -0.34
CA THR A 71 26.20 6.84 0.51
C THR A 71 26.71 6.29 1.84
N THR A 72 28.03 6.27 2.08
CA THR A 72 28.65 5.68 3.28
C THR A 72 28.07 6.17 4.62
N PRO A 73 27.77 7.48 4.82
CA PRO A 73 27.13 7.92 6.07
C PRO A 73 25.75 7.29 6.29
N ILE A 74 24.99 7.10 5.21
CA ILE A 74 23.68 6.46 5.24
C ILE A 74 23.83 4.97 5.51
N GLU A 75 24.72 4.28 4.79
CA GLU A 75 25.00 2.85 4.98
C GLU A 75 25.42 2.56 6.43
N ASN A 76 26.33 3.37 6.99
CA ASN A 76 26.76 3.25 8.38
C ASN A 76 25.58 3.48 9.34
N MET A 77 24.77 4.51 9.10
CA MET A 77 23.60 4.80 9.93
C MET A 77 22.62 3.63 9.96
N ILE A 78 22.36 3.02 8.80
CA ILE A 78 21.47 1.87 8.66
C ILE A 78 22.08 0.64 9.35
N ALA A 79 23.35 0.33 9.06
CA ALA A 79 24.03 -0.85 9.60
C ALA A 79 24.20 -0.80 11.13
N SER A 80 24.44 0.38 11.70
CA SER A 80 24.61 0.54 13.15
C SER A 80 23.30 0.83 13.89
N GLY A 81 22.18 0.99 13.18
CA GLY A 81 20.91 1.41 13.78
C GLY A 81 20.93 2.82 14.38
N GLN A 82 21.82 3.70 13.91
CA GLN A 82 21.82 5.10 14.35
C GLN A 82 20.50 5.77 13.94
N VAL A 83 19.98 6.64 14.80
CA VAL A 83 18.67 7.29 14.62
C VAL A 83 18.69 8.29 13.45
N GLN A 84 19.82 8.96 13.22
CA GLN A 84 19.98 10.00 12.21
C GLN A 84 21.45 10.20 11.87
N THR A 85 21.72 10.79 10.71
CA THR A 85 23.05 11.24 10.29
C THR A 85 22.94 12.55 9.51
N SER A 86 24.08 13.17 9.18
CA SER A 86 24.12 14.38 8.35
C SER A 86 24.79 14.08 7.01
N LEU A 87 24.21 14.63 5.95
CA LEU A 87 24.66 14.48 4.58
C LEU A 87 24.71 15.88 3.95
N ASN A 88 25.91 16.39 3.69
CA ASN A 88 26.12 17.75 3.17
C ASN A 88 25.39 18.84 3.98
N GLY A 89 25.33 18.70 5.31
CA GLY A 89 24.62 19.62 6.20
C GLY A 89 23.10 19.41 6.29
N VAL A 90 22.54 18.48 5.52
CA VAL A 90 21.14 18.07 5.62
C VAL A 90 21.03 16.91 6.59
N MET A 91 20.17 17.05 7.60
CA MET A 91 19.88 15.96 8.52
C MET A 91 18.95 14.94 7.84
N VAL A 92 19.38 13.68 7.85
CA VAL A 92 18.60 12.55 7.37
C VAL A 92 18.35 11.58 8.52
N GLN A 93 17.16 11.01 8.55
CA GLN A 93 16.69 10.19 9.65
C GLN A 93 16.57 8.72 9.22
N ASN A 94 16.93 7.81 10.11
CA ASN A 94 16.65 6.39 9.95
C ASN A 94 15.15 6.11 10.09
N GLY A 95 14.55 5.53 9.05
CA GLY A 95 13.12 5.23 8.99
C GLY A 95 12.59 4.26 10.03
N LEU A 96 13.44 3.47 10.68
CA LEU A 96 13.05 2.60 11.81
C LEU A 96 13.00 3.35 13.17
N ALA A 97 13.46 4.60 13.20
CA ALA A 97 13.57 5.39 14.43
C ALA A 97 12.53 6.53 14.52
N THR A 98 11.50 6.56 13.66
CA THR A 98 10.47 7.62 13.63
C THR A 98 9.72 7.78 14.95
N THR A 99 9.43 6.69 15.65
CA THR A 99 8.79 6.73 16.98
C THR A 99 9.69 7.37 18.04
N GLN A 100 11.01 7.32 17.88
CA GLN A 100 11.98 7.90 18.82
C GLN A 100 12.17 9.40 18.59
N THR A 101 12.01 9.88 17.35
CA THR A 101 12.24 11.29 17.01
C THR A 101 10.96 12.13 17.03
N ASN A 102 9.85 11.61 16.50
CA ASN A 102 8.56 12.27 16.52
C ASN A 102 7.44 11.22 16.45
N ASN A 103 6.87 10.90 17.62
CA ASN A 103 5.80 9.91 17.72
C ASN A 103 4.53 10.30 16.95
N LYS A 104 4.19 11.60 16.87
CA LYS A 104 3.03 12.06 16.10
C LYS A 104 3.24 11.92 14.60
N ALA A 105 4.46 12.13 14.13
CA ALA A 105 4.80 11.84 12.74
C ALA A 105 4.72 10.33 12.46
N ALA A 106 5.19 9.49 13.39
CA ALA A 106 5.12 8.03 13.25
C ALA A 106 3.68 7.51 13.18
N THR A 107 2.74 8.09 13.95
CA THR A 107 1.31 7.74 13.91
C THR A 107 0.57 8.35 12.72
N GLY A 108 1.19 9.26 11.97
CA GLY A 108 0.59 9.97 10.83
C GLY A 108 -0.28 11.18 11.24
N GLU A 109 -0.19 11.62 12.50
CA GLU A 109 -0.86 12.84 12.99
C GLU A 109 -0.14 14.11 12.55
N GLU A 110 1.18 14.04 12.32
CA GLU A 110 2.01 15.13 11.79
C GLU A 110 2.81 14.67 10.58
N VAL A 111 3.22 15.61 9.73
CA VAL A 111 4.13 15.31 8.61
C VAL A 111 5.58 15.24 9.13
N PRO A 112 6.37 14.22 8.77
CA PRO A 112 7.80 14.19 9.09
C PRO A 112 8.51 15.46 8.59
N GLN A 113 9.30 16.09 9.46
CA GLN A 113 10.02 17.34 9.14
C GLN A 113 11.43 17.10 8.57
N ASN A 114 11.98 15.90 8.77
CA ASN A 114 13.29 15.49 8.28
C ASN A 114 13.14 14.59 7.05
N ILE A 115 14.20 14.50 6.23
CA ILE A 115 14.28 13.47 5.19
C ILE A 115 14.40 12.11 5.86
N VAL A 116 13.47 11.20 5.58
CA VAL A 116 13.45 9.85 6.16
C VAL A 116 14.00 8.84 5.16
N ILE A 117 14.99 8.06 5.59
CA ILE A 117 15.66 7.04 4.78
C ILE A 117 15.06 5.67 5.05
N THR A 118 14.69 4.98 3.97
CA THR A 118 14.11 3.64 3.98
C THR A 118 14.89 2.75 3.01
N THR A 119 15.26 1.55 3.42
CA THR A 119 16.11 0.62 2.66
C THR A 119 15.62 -0.81 2.80
N ARG A 120 15.91 -1.65 1.81
CA ARG A 120 15.63 -3.09 1.87
C ARG A 120 16.38 -3.80 3.01
N GLN A 121 17.61 -3.38 3.29
CA GLN A 121 18.43 -3.90 4.39
C GLN A 121 17.73 -3.82 5.76
N GLN A 122 17.03 -2.71 6.06
CA GLN A 122 16.28 -2.53 7.33
C GLN A 122 15.25 -3.63 7.59
N TYR A 123 14.75 -4.27 6.52
CA TYR A 123 13.71 -5.29 6.59
C TYR A 123 14.20 -6.68 6.16
N GLY A 124 15.52 -6.85 6.00
CA GLY A 124 16.11 -8.12 5.56
C GLY A 124 15.75 -8.52 4.13
N LEU A 125 15.43 -7.55 3.27
CA LEU A 125 15.06 -7.79 1.89
C LEU A 125 16.30 -7.76 0.98
N PRO A 126 16.34 -8.58 -0.08
CA PRO A 126 17.41 -8.57 -1.08
C PRO A 126 17.33 -7.36 -2.01
N ASP A 127 18.46 -6.72 -2.32
CA ASP A 127 18.51 -5.61 -3.30
C ASP A 127 18.46 -6.09 -4.75
N ASP A 128 18.82 -7.35 -5.00
CA ASP A 128 19.00 -7.94 -6.33
C ASP A 128 17.88 -8.92 -6.71
N ALA A 129 16.70 -8.85 -6.08
CA ALA A 129 15.56 -9.71 -6.38
C ALA A 129 14.24 -8.94 -6.45
N VAL A 130 13.23 -9.56 -7.07
CA VAL A 130 11.85 -9.03 -7.05
C VAL A 130 11.25 -9.24 -5.66
N VAL A 131 10.70 -8.19 -5.07
CA VAL A 131 10.01 -8.21 -3.78
C VAL A 131 8.51 -8.09 -4.02
N TYR A 132 7.82 -9.22 -3.97
CA TYR A 132 6.37 -9.24 -3.83
C TYR A 132 6.00 -8.89 -2.39
N CYS A 133 4.92 -8.15 -2.14
CA CYS A 133 4.46 -7.88 -0.79
C CYS A 133 2.97 -8.18 -0.58
N ASN A 134 2.60 -8.43 0.67
CA ASN A 134 1.22 -8.32 1.16
C ASN A 134 1.27 -7.96 2.66
N PHE A 135 0.73 -6.80 3.02
CA PHE A 135 0.73 -6.33 4.42
C PHE A 135 -0.61 -6.45 5.12
N ASN A 136 -1.52 -7.30 4.62
CA ASN A 136 -2.74 -7.63 5.34
C ASN A 136 -2.42 -8.49 6.57
N GLN A 137 -3.38 -8.56 7.49
CA GLN A 137 -3.34 -9.58 8.53
C GLN A 137 -3.45 -10.98 7.90
N LEU A 138 -2.72 -11.94 8.46
CA LEU A 138 -2.52 -13.26 7.86
C LEU A 138 -3.80 -14.09 7.78
N TYR A 139 -4.86 -13.74 8.53
CA TYR A 139 -6.16 -14.42 8.42
C TYR A 139 -6.81 -14.25 7.03
N LYS A 140 -6.39 -13.27 6.23
CA LYS A 140 -6.88 -13.07 4.86
C LYS A 140 -6.22 -14.00 3.84
N ILE A 141 -5.16 -14.72 4.23
CA ILE A 141 -4.46 -15.67 3.38
C ILE A 141 -5.09 -17.03 3.60
N ASP A 142 -5.84 -17.51 2.60
CA ASP A 142 -6.37 -18.86 2.58
C ASP A 142 -5.41 -19.82 1.82
N PRO A 143 -5.64 -21.14 1.86
CA PRO A 143 -4.77 -22.11 1.19
C PRO A 143 -4.65 -21.87 -0.31
N ILE A 144 -5.72 -21.42 -0.97
CA ILE A 144 -5.72 -21.12 -2.41
C ILE A 144 -4.79 -19.95 -2.70
N THR A 145 -4.91 -18.86 -1.93
CA THR A 145 -4.04 -17.68 -2.07
C THR A 145 -2.57 -18.04 -1.89
N LEU A 146 -2.22 -18.79 -0.83
CA LEU A 146 -0.84 -19.20 -0.62
C LEU A 146 -0.32 -20.09 -1.76
N HIS A 147 -1.16 -21.00 -2.28
CA HIS A 147 -0.78 -21.85 -3.41
C HIS A 147 -0.48 -21.02 -4.68
N MET A 148 -1.28 -20.00 -4.97
CA MET A 148 -1.02 -19.08 -6.08
C MET A 148 0.32 -18.36 -5.90
N TRP A 149 0.58 -17.80 -4.71
CA TRP A 149 1.83 -17.10 -4.45
C TRP A 149 3.06 -18.01 -4.51
N VAL A 150 2.96 -19.25 -4.01
CA VAL A 150 4.04 -20.25 -4.18
C VAL A 150 4.27 -20.57 -5.65
N THR A 151 3.21 -20.64 -6.46
CA THR A 151 3.33 -20.86 -7.91
C THR A 151 4.07 -19.70 -8.58
N ILE A 152 3.75 -18.45 -8.22
CA ILE A 152 4.46 -17.25 -8.70
C ILE A 152 5.95 -17.32 -8.31
N LEU A 153 6.27 -17.61 -7.06
CA LEU A 153 7.65 -17.67 -6.57
C LEU A 153 8.47 -18.80 -7.22
N LYS A 154 7.82 -19.89 -7.65
CA LYS A 154 8.48 -20.94 -8.44
C LYS A 154 8.73 -20.50 -9.89
N ALA A 155 7.83 -19.71 -10.46
CA ALA A 155 7.96 -19.17 -11.81
C ALA A 155 8.96 -18.00 -11.89
N VAL A 156 9.20 -17.31 -10.78
CA VAL A 156 10.18 -16.21 -10.66
C VAL A 156 11.24 -16.59 -9.62
N PRO A 157 12.27 -17.38 -9.99
CA PRO A 157 13.21 -17.94 -9.01
C PRO A 157 14.02 -16.90 -8.25
N ASN A 158 14.20 -15.69 -8.80
CA ASN A 158 14.84 -14.57 -8.13
C ASN A 158 13.81 -13.57 -7.57
N ALA A 159 12.85 -14.09 -6.81
CA ALA A 159 11.89 -13.31 -6.06
C ALA A 159 11.76 -13.78 -4.60
N VAL A 160 11.25 -12.88 -3.77
CA VAL A 160 10.81 -13.13 -2.38
C VAL A 160 9.40 -12.57 -2.18
N LEU A 161 8.69 -13.11 -1.19
CA LEU A 161 7.40 -12.61 -0.74
C LEU A 161 7.53 -12.02 0.67
N TRP A 162 7.16 -10.76 0.83
CA TRP A 162 7.27 -10.00 2.06
C TRP A 162 5.91 -9.82 2.74
N LEU A 163 5.75 -10.42 3.92
CA LEU A 163 4.49 -10.48 4.64
C LEU A 163 4.55 -9.74 5.99
N LEU A 164 3.38 -9.30 6.46
CA LEU A 164 3.19 -8.80 7.82
C LEU A 164 3.13 -9.97 8.83
N ARG A 165 3.92 -9.91 9.90
CA ARG A 165 3.88 -10.87 11.01
C ARG A 165 2.71 -10.60 11.97
N PHE A 166 1.46 -10.78 11.51
CA PHE A 166 0.30 -10.63 12.40
C PHE A 166 -0.94 -11.42 11.95
N PRO A 167 -1.54 -12.26 12.83
CA PRO A 167 -1.07 -12.60 14.18
C PRO A 167 0.19 -13.46 14.14
N ALA A 168 1.00 -13.43 15.22
CA ALA A 168 2.31 -14.10 15.27
C ALA A 168 2.25 -15.61 14.99
N VAL A 169 1.16 -16.28 15.39
CA VAL A 169 0.93 -17.71 15.13
C VAL A 169 0.81 -18.07 13.65
N GLY A 170 0.54 -17.10 12.78
CA GLY A 170 0.38 -17.34 11.34
C GLY A 170 1.71 -17.62 10.62
N GLU A 171 2.82 -17.03 11.08
CA GLU A 171 4.15 -17.19 10.46
C GLU A 171 4.61 -18.65 10.37
N PRO A 172 4.69 -19.44 11.47
CA PRO A 172 5.12 -20.83 11.39
C PRO A 172 4.17 -21.68 10.52
N ASN A 173 2.86 -21.39 10.54
CA ASN A 173 1.88 -22.14 9.75
C ASN A 173 2.04 -21.89 8.25
N LEU A 174 2.25 -20.64 7.84
CA LEU A 174 2.48 -20.28 6.44
C LEU A 174 3.80 -20.85 5.93
N LEU A 175 4.88 -20.76 6.72
CA LEU A 175 6.17 -21.32 6.36
C LEU A 175 6.11 -22.84 6.18
N ASN A 176 5.48 -23.56 7.12
CA ASN A 176 5.29 -25.02 7.03
C ASN A 176 4.48 -25.41 5.80
N THR A 177 3.38 -24.69 5.53
CA THR A 177 2.53 -24.97 4.36
C THR A 177 3.26 -24.67 3.05
N ALA A 178 3.99 -23.55 2.97
CA ALA A 178 4.79 -23.21 1.80
C ALA A 178 5.90 -24.25 1.54
N GLN A 179 6.53 -24.77 2.60
CA GLN A 179 7.51 -25.85 2.50
C GLN A 179 6.88 -27.15 1.99
N GLN A 180 5.69 -27.51 2.47
CA GLN A 180 4.93 -28.68 1.96
C GLN A 180 4.55 -28.52 0.48
N LEU A 181 4.32 -27.27 0.04
CA LEU A 181 4.12 -26.94 -1.37
C LEU A 181 5.43 -26.90 -2.18
N GLY A 182 6.58 -27.17 -1.56
CA GLY A 182 7.90 -27.25 -2.22
C GLY A 182 8.58 -25.89 -2.43
N LEU A 183 8.25 -24.87 -1.64
CA LEU A 183 8.97 -23.60 -1.64
C LEU A 183 10.22 -23.71 -0.75
N PRO A 184 11.43 -23.33 -1.22
CA PRO A 184 12.63 -23.37 -0.41
C PRO A 184 12.59 -22.33 0.73
N PRO A 185 13.34 -22.55 1.84
CA PRO A 185 13.42 -21.59 2.94
C PRO A 185 13.99 -20.24 2.47
N GLY A 186 13.63 -19.16 3.16
CA GLY A 186 14.08 -17.80 2.85
C GLY A 186 13.29 -17.10 1.72
N LYS A 187 12.34 -17.78 1.07
CA LYS A 187 11.48 -17.17 0.06
C LYS A 187 10.35 -16.30 0.60
N ILE A 188 9.97 -16.51 1.86
CA ILE A 188 8.98 -15.68 2.55
C ILE A 188 9.69 -14.97 3.69
N ILE A 189 9.63 -13.64 3.70
CA ILE A 189 10.24 -12.77 4.69
C ILE A 189 9.11 -12.09 5.48
N PHE A 190 9.25 -12.02 6.80
CA PHE A 190 8.24 -11.42 7.68
C PHE A 190 8.79 -10.17 8.37
N SER A 191 8.02 -9.08 8.34
CA SER A 191 8.26 -7.88 9.15
C SER A 191 7.19 -7.71 10.22
N ASN A 192 7.56 -7.09 11.35
CA ASN A 192 6.60 -6.77 12.39
C ASN A 192 5.62 -5.68 11.92
N ALA A 193 4.51 -5.54 12.67
CA ALA A 193 3.67 -4.35 12.56
C ALA A 193 4.52 -3.10 12.84
N ALA A 194 4.31 -2.07 12.03
CA ALA A 194 5.02 -0.80 12.11
C ALA A 194 4.04 0.33 12.44
N ALA A 195 4.57 1.47 12.88
CA ALA A 195 3.77 2.69 13.01
C ALA A 195 3.21 3.09 11.64
N LYS A 196 2.09 3.82 11.62
CA LYS A 196 1.31 4.05 10.38
C LYS A 196 2.15 4.67 9.26
N GLU A 197 2.98 5.66 9.57
CA GLU A 197 3.85 6.31 8.58
C GLU A 197 4.87 5.32 8.02
N GLU A 198 5.54 4.55 8.87
CA GLU A 198 6.53 3.56 8.45
C GLU A 198 5.88 2.42 7.64
N HIS A 199 4.69 1.98 8.03
CA HIS A 199 3.92 0.96 7.32
C HIS A 199 3.62 1.38 5.87
N VAL A 200 3.21 2.64 5.67
CA VAL A 200 2.99 3.18 4.32
C VAL A 200 4.34 3.34 3.62
N ARG A 201 5.28 4.10 4.18
CA ARG A 201 6.58 4.42 3.55
C ARG A 201 7.35 3.17 3.11
N ARG A 202 7.38 2.10 3.90
CA ARG A 202 8.11 0.88 3.55
C ARG A 202 7.54 0.14 2.34
N GLY A 203 6.29 0.43 1.93
CA GLY A 203 5.70 -0.09 0.69
C GLY A 203 6.47 0.30 -0.57
N GLN A 204 7.23 1.41 -0.52
CA GLN A 204 8.13 1.86 -1.59
C GLN A 204 9.26 0.85 -1.90
N LEU A 205 9.54 -0.08 -1.00
CA LEU A 205 10.61 -1.08 -1.17
C LEU A 205 10.16 -2.32 -1.96
N ALA A 206 8.84 -2.48 -2.13
CA ALA A 206 8.25 -3.61 -2.83
C ALA A 206 8.07 -3.30 -4.32
N ASP A 207 8.21 -4.32 -5.16
CA ASP A 207 8.04 -4.18 -6.61
C ASP A 207 6.56 -4.36 -7.01
N VAL A 208 5.86 -5.32 -6.38
CA VAL A 208 4.45 -5.62 -6.66
C VAL A 208 3.77 -6.11 -5.39
N CYS A 209 2.55 -5.63 -5.12
CA CYS A 209 1.70 -6.17 -4.07
C CYS A 209 0.76 -7.23 -4.65
N LEU A 210 0.76 -8.42 -4.05
CA LEU A 210 -0.16 -9.49 -4.40
C LEU A 210 -1.32 -9.47 -3.42
N ASP A 211 -2.51 -9.09 -3.86
CA ASP A 211 -3.69 -8.99 -3.00
C ASP A 211 -4.22 -10.37 -2.59
N THR A 212 -5.12 -10.39 -1.60
CA THR A 212 -5.82 -11.60 -1.10
C THR A 212 -7.24 -11.65 -1.69
N PRO A 213 -7.55 -12.59 -2.60
CA PRO A 213 -8.87 -12.63 -3.28
C PRO A 213 -10.05 -12.89 -2.35
N LEU A 214 -9.87 -13.71 -1.29
CA LEU A 214 -10.95 -14.02 -0.34
C LEU A 214 -11.48 -12.76 0.35
N CYS A 215 -10.58 -11.87 0.75
CA CYS A 215 -10.89 -10.58 1.34
C CYS A 215 -9.71 -9.67 1.01
N ASN A 216 -9.94 -8.64 0.20
CA ASN A 216 -8.87 -7.80 -0.31
C ASN A 216 -8.21 -6.97 0.80
N GLY A 217 -7.05 -6.40 0.50
CA GLY A 217 -6.63 -5.13 1.07
C GLY A 217 -7.74 -4.09 0.89
N HIS A 218 -8.11 -3.42 1.99
CA HIS A 218 -9.02 -2.28 1.95
C HIS A 218 -8.19 -1.02 2.16
N THR A 219 -7.89 -0.69 3.42
CA THR A 219 -6.91 0.35 3.73
C THR A 219 -5.50 -0.02 3.28
N THR A 220 -5.11 -1.28 3.45
CA THR A 220 -3.76 -1.75 3.09
C THR A 220 -3.44 -1.59 1.61
N SER A 221 -4.40 -1.84 0.71
CA SER A 221 -4.18 -1.64 -0.72
C SER A 221 -4.09 -0.16 -1.07
N MET A 222 -4.87 0.73 -0.42
CA MET A 222 -4.68 2.18 -0.56
C MET A 222 -3.31 2.62 -0.09
N ASP A 223 -2.84 2.10 1.06
CA ASP A 223 -1.52 2.40 1.61
C ASP A 223 -0.41 2.01 0.61
N VAL A 224 -0.52 0.83 0.00
CA VAL A 224 0.43 0.37 -1.01
C VAL A 224 0.34 1.22 -2.28
N LEU A 225 -0.85 1.48 -2.81
CA LEU A 225 -1.02 2.32 -4.01
C LEU A 225 -0.48 3.73 -3.79
N TRP A 226 -0.61 4.28 -2.58
CA TRP A 226 -0.06 5.59 -2.21
C TRP A 226 1.46 5.67 -2.34
N THR A 227 2.16 4.53 -2.21
CA THR A 227 3.63 4.45 -2.38
C THR A 227 4.07 4.37 -3.84
N GLY A 228 3.12 4.24 -4.78
CA GLY A 228 3.38 3.97 -6.19
C GLY A 228 3.55 2.49 -6.53
N THR A 229 3.43 1.58 -5.55
CA THR A 229 3.57 0.14 -5.77
C THR A 229 2.29 -0.45 -6.39
N PRO A 230 2.39 -1.16 -7.53
CA PRO A 230 1.22 -1.76 -8.18
C PRO A 230 0.63 -2.88 -7.31
N VAL A 231 -0.71 -2.96 -7.28
CA VAL A 231 -1.45 -4.02 -6.59
C VAL A 231 -2.12 -4.91 -7.64
N VAL A 232 -1.84 -6.21 -7.63
CA VAL A 232 -2.53 -7.20 -8.47
C VAL A 232 -3.63 -7.86 -7.66
N THR A 233 -4.85 -7.90 -8.20
CA THR A 233 -6.02 -8.48 -7.50
C THR A 233 -6.87 -9.36 -8.42
N LEU A 234 -7.61 -10.29 -7.82
CA LEU A 234 -8.58 -11.15 -8.48
C LEU A 234 -9.95 -10.94 -7.80
N PRO A 235 -10.89 -10.23 -8.44
CA PRO A 235 -12.14 -9.87 -7.79
C PRO A 235 -13.07 -11.08 -7.64
N GLY A 236 -13.53 -11.32 -6.42
CA GLY A 236 -14.61 -12.27 -6.15
C GLY A 236 -16.01 -11.68 -6.35
N GLU A 237 -17.01 -12.34 -5.79
CA GLU A 237 -18.41 -11.90 -5.83
C GLU A 237 -18.81 -10.99 -4.66
N THR A 238 -18.16 -11.16 -3.50
CA THR A 238 -18.48 -10.40 -2.29
C THR A 238 -17.95 -8.97 -2.36
N LEU A 239 -18.53 -8.07 -1.57
CA LEU A 239 -17.99 -6.71 -1.41
C LEU A 239 -16.53 -6.76 -0.96
N ALA A 240 -16.21 -7.58 0.04
CA ALA A 240 -14.88 -7.66 0.64
C ALA A 240 -13.80 -8.12 -0.35
N SER A 241 -14.18 -8.92 -1.35
CA SER A 241 -13.31 -9.45 -2.42
C SER A 241 -13.23 -8.56 -3.66
N ARG A 242 -13.82 -7.36 -3.65
CA ARG A 242 -13.88 -6.46 -4.83
C ARG A 242 -13.33 -5.05 -4.57
N VAL A 243 -12.88 -4.77 -3.35
CA VAL A 243 -12.42 -3.44 -2.95
C VAL A 243 -11.16 -3.03 -3.71
N ALA A 244 -10.15 -3.91 -3.82
CA ALA A 244 -8.93 -3.60 -4.55
C ALA A 244 -9.22 -3.39 -6.04
N ALA A 245 -10.09 -4.21 -6.64
CA ALA A 245 -10.50 -4.03 -8.03
C ALA A 245 -11.24 -2.69 -8.24
N SER A 246 -12.06 -2.25 -7.29
CA SER A 246 -12.68 -0.92 -7.33
C SER A 246 -11.64 0.20 -7.29
N GLN A 247 -10.64 0.08 -6.41
CA GLN A 247 -9.56 1.06 -6.28
C GLN A 247 -8.73 1.14 -7.57
N LEU A 248 -8.38 0.01 -8.17
CA LEU A 248 -7.60 -0.06 -9.41
C LEU A 248 -8.38 0.48 -10.61
N ASN A 249 -9.65 0.11 -10.76
CA ASN A 249 -10.52 0.69 -11.79
C ASN A 249 -10.63 2.21 -11.65
N THR A 250 -10.74 2.68 -10.39
CA THR A 250 -10.81 4.10 -10.08
C THR A 250 -9.50 4.77 -10.50
N LEU A 251 -8.35 4.24 -10.08
CA LEU A 251 -7.00 4.72 -10.42
C LEU A 251 -6.70 4.70 -11.94
N GLY A 252 -7.49 3.98 -12.73
CA GLY A 252 -7.28 3.83 -14.17
C GLY A 252 -6.28 2.73 -14.54
N CYS A 253 -6.14 1.71 -13.67
CA CYS A 253 -5.25 0.57 -13.86
C CYS A 253 -6.02 -0.76 -13.96
N PRO A 254 -6.95 -0.93 -14.93
CA PRO A 254 -7.73 -2.16 -15.06
C PRO A 254 -6.87 -3.38 -15.39
N ASP A 255 -5.70 -3.20 -16.01
CA ASP A 255 -4.78 -4.29 -16.37
C ASP A 255 -4.16 -5.01 -15.16
N LEU A 256 -4.29 -4.45 -13.95
CA LEU A 256 -3.87 -5.07 -12.70
C LEU A 256 -4.97 -5.93 -12.05
N ILE A 257 -6.11 -6.08 -12.73
CA ILE A 257 -7.25 -6.89 -12.32
C ILE A 257 -7.28 -8.14 -13.21
N ALA A 258 -7.07 -9.32 -12.61
CA ALA A 258 -7.03 -10.61 -13.31
C ALA A 258 -8.42 -11.22 -13.55
#